data_AF-A0A936T067-F1
#
_entry.id   AF-A0A936T067-F1
#
_cell.length_a   1.000
_cell.length_b   1.000
_cell.length_c   1.000
_cell.angle_alpha   90.00
_cell.angle_beta   90.00
_cell.angle_gamma   90.00
#
_symmetry.space_group_name_H-M   'P 1'
#
loop_
_entity.id
_entity.type
_entity.pdbx_description
1 polymer ?
#
loop_
_entity_poly.entity_id
_entity_poly.type
_entity_poly.pdbx_seq_one_letter_code
_entity_poly.pdbx_strand_id
1 'polypeptide(L)'
;MKRTNTWGALGLVVAMGMAVPGCFLFGANDEEVRWEVCASPIESRTHCVSASSGPGAAWERAAANGAEPIEMWVERADGTPLDEWVSSPMMVDAYINVVEEVLDYLRVTQRNAESYHASLAGKLGRDLERARRLQEKIIADTSVDPKTRIQKTLLDKGAKEKDPLKAEIAADKQTMGDVQAVIDAAKVDAGPFASQYKALVDDFVTYRATESSETTAYSTLAQDASNASLVELDAIEVSIVDAAHTASAKPNEFLVTGMKLSAQILQFEKTSREAISPHTDFMSSHGAVVPDMSSGALRSIHAMLGYAQQRVARSDATAKGLLLGVGMRRQALQLLADAPSPARATIANALLAKASTKFENAAQARVDAIAVAMSTSGKLGLPYLAKRYDEFAALLQMAPLCNTATSSWREAGCVSMRPKFKDATTYLKKTLPAEISQGLVVMKSKGVDAAVIARVQKKLDVGDIKGAALAHDELLRSTEGT
;
A
#
# COMPACT_ATOMS: atom_id res chain seq x y z
N MET A 1 -12.19 2.18 21.74
CA MET A 1 -13.42 2.83 21.24
C MET A 1 -13.03 3.89 20.23
N LYS A 2 -13.30 3.63 18.95
CA LYS A 2 -13.04 4.52 17.82
C LYS A 2 -14.16 5.56 17.73
N ARG A 3 -13.83 6.84 17.52
CA ARG A 3 -14.62 7.73 16.66
C ARG A 3 -13.67 8.63 15.88
N THR A 4 -13.71 8.40 14.58
CA THR A 4 -13.01 9.04 13.48
C THR A 4 -13.78 10.26 12.99
N ASN A 5 -13.02 11.22 12.46
CA ASN A 5 -13.44 12.25 11.52
C ASN A 5 -14.30 11.71 10.38
N THR A 6 -15.17 12.58 9.83
CA THR A 6 -15.35 12.72 8.38
C THR A 6 -15.99 14.07 8.06
N TRP A 7 -15.23 14.89 7.34
CA TRP A 7 -15.72 15.96 6.47
C TRP A 7 -16.52 15.34 5.32
N GLY A 8 -17.63 15.99 4.95
CA GLY A 8 -18.37 15.69 3.73
C GLY A 8 -17.85 16.55 2.58
N ALA A 9 -17.34 15.90 1.54
CA ALA A 9 -17.17 16.48 0.21
C ALA A 9 -18.31 15.97 -0.68
N LEU A 10 -19.00 16.93 -1.31
CA LEU A 10 -19.97 16.70 -2.38
C LEU A 10 -19.28 16.10 -3.60
N GLY A 11 -19.81 14.99 -4.09
CA GLY A 11 -19.51 14.43 -5.40
C GLY A 11 -20.78 13.84 -5.99
N LEU A 12 -21.29 14.48 -7.05
CA LEU A 12 -22.51 14.14 -7.77
C LEU A 12 -22.30 12.86 -8.60
N VAL A 13 -23.18 11.86 -8.45
CA VAL A 13 -23.39 10.80 -9.44
C VAL A 13 -24.89 10.69 -9.71
N VAL A 14 -25.26 10.96 -10.96
CA VAL A 14 -26.56 10.61 -11.53
C VAL A 14 -26.53 9.12 -11.88
N ALA A 15 -27.48 8.33 -11.38
CA ALA A 15 -28.28 7.38 -12.16
C ALA A 15 -29.02 6.35 -11.28
N MET A 16 -30.27 6.10 -11.68
CA MET A 16 -31.03 4.85 -11.53
C MET A 16 -31.47 4.43 -10.12
N GLY A 17 -32.64 4.94 -9.72
CA GLY A 17 -33.51 4.25 -8.77
C GLY A 17 -34.46 3.31 -9.50
N MET A 18 -34.21 2.00 -9.37
CA MET A 18 -35.20 0.96 -9.62
C MET A 18 -36.39 1.16 -8.67
N ALA A 19 -37.62 1.14 -9.18
CA ALA A 19 -38.82 0.99 -8.39
C ALA A 19 -39.38 -0.44 -8.57
N VAL A 20 -39.31 -1.23 -7.51
CA VAL A 20 -40.07 -2.47 -7.29
C VAL A 20 -41.35 -2.08 -6.52
N PRO A 21 -42.50 -2.75 -6.73
CA PRO A 21 -43.83 -2.15 -6.65
C PRO A 21 -44.44 -2.25 -5.24
N GLY A 22 -45.25 -1.26 -4.91
CA GLY A 22 -46.13 -1.28 -3.74
C GLY A 22 -45.94 -0.06 -2.83
N CYS A 23 -47.05 0.64 -2.59
CA CYS A 23 -47.19 1.84 -1.75
C CYS A 23 -46.69 3.15 -2.38
N PHE A 24 -47.52 3.72 -3.27
CA PHE A 24 -47.47 5.15 -3.55
C PHE A 24 -48.00 5.91 -2.33
N LEU A 25 -47.07 6.30 -1.47
CA LEU A 25 -47.19 7.45 -0.58
C LEU A 25 -47.18 8.72 -1.46
N PHE A 26 -48.36 9.15 -1.92
CA PHE A 26 -48.59 10.55 -2.27
C PHE A 26 -49.28 11.21 -1.08
N GLY A 27 -48.47 11.83 -0.22
CA GLY A 27 -48.95 12.88 0.67
C GLY A 27 -48.83 14.20 -0.07
N ALA A 28 -49.93 14.65 -0.67
CA ALA A 28 -50.11 16.03 -1.11
C ALA A 28 -51.61 16.33 -1.11
N ASN A 29 -51.99 17.43 -0.47
CA ASN A 29 -53.35 17.97 -0.55
C ASN A 29 -53.62 18.37 -2.00
N ASP A 30 -54.22 17.48 -2.78
CA ASP A 30 -54.85 17.80 -4.05
C ASP A 30 -56.33 17.46 -3.89
N GLU A 31 -57.20 18.40 -4.28
CA GLU A 31 -58.64 18.17 -4.38
C GLU A 31 -58.85 16.84 -5.12
N GLU A 32 -59.35 15.85 -4.37
CA GLU A 32 -59.50 14.47 -4.83
C GLU A 32 -60.32 14.49 -6.13
N VAL A 33 -59.67 14.28 -7.26
CA VAL A 33 -60.31 14.33 -8.57
C VAL A 33 -61.28 13.17 -8.65
N ARG A 34 -62.56 13.45 -8.36
CA ARG A 34 -63.60 12.43 -8.29
C ARG A 34 -64.23 12.27 -9.67
N TRP A 35 -63.88 11.17 -10.32
CA TRP A 35 -64.50 10.72 -11.57
C TRP A 35 -65.71 9.82 -11.26
N GLU A 36 -66.72 9.90 -12.11
CA GLU A 36 -67.84 8.96 -12.15
C GLU A 36 -67.83 8.20 -13.46
N VAL A 37 -68.05 6.88 -13.38
CA VAL A 37 -68.29 6.03 -14.54
C VAL A 37 -69.79 5.90 -14.72
N CYS A 38 -70.27 6.32 -15.88
CA CYS A 38 -71.67 6.29 -16.25
C CYS A 38 -71.90 5.20 -17.30
N ALA A 39 -73.03 4.51 -17.19
CA ALA A 39 -73.48 3.50 -18.14
C ALA A 39 -74.97 3.70 -18.45
N SER A 40 -75.36 3.53 -19.72
CA SER A 40 -76.74 3.65 -20.17
C SER A 40 -77.03 2.68 -21.31
N PRO A 41 -78.09 1.86 -21.20
CA PRO A 41 -78.70 1.24 -22.37
C PRO A 41 -79.22 2.33 -23.32
N ILE A 42 -79.19 2.09 -24.63
CA ILE A 42 -79.47 3.10 -25.68
C ILE A 42 -80.81 3.85 -25.52
N GLU A 43 -81.79 3.27 -24.81
CA GLU A 43 -83.12 3.86 -24.59
C GLU A 43 -83.56 3.90 -23.11
N SER A 44 -82.63 3.78 -22.17
CA SER A 44 -82.93 3.74 -20.73
C SER A 44 -82.24 4.88 -19.96
N ARG A 45 -82.42 4.89 -18.64
CA ARG A 45 -81.82 5.90 -17.76
C ARG A 45 -80.32 5.66 -17.62
N THR A 46 -79.59 6.77 -17.46
CA THR A 46 -78.16 6.74 -17.14
C THR A 46 -77.94 6.34 -15.68
N HIS A 47 -76.93 5.49 -15.47
CA HIS A 47 -76.49 5.04 -14.16
C HIS A 47 -75.02 5.38 -13.96
N CYS A 48 -74.73 6.35 -13.08
CA CYS A 48 -73.37 6.73 -12.72
C CYS A 48 -72.99 6.17 -11.35
N VAL A 49 -71.72 5.78 -11.22
CA VAL A 49 -71.09 5.35 -9.97
C VAL A 49 -69.73 6.03 -9.85
N SER A 50 -69.23 6.19 -8.63
CA SER A 50 -67.85 6.63 -8.41
C SER A 50 -66.88 5.70 -9.16
N ALA A 51 -65.86 6.26 -9.81
CA ALA A 51 -64.82 5.50 -10.50
C ALA A 51 -64.11 4.51 -9.56
N SER A 52 -64.03 4.81 -8.26
CA SER A 52 -63.51 3.86 -7.26
C SER A 52 -64.32 2.57 -7.09
N SER A 53 -65.58 2.56 -7.55
CA SER A 53 -66.43 1.35 -7.58
C SER A 53 -66.18 0.50 -8.83
N GLY A 54 -65.37 0.98 -9.77
CA GLY A 54 -65.03 0.33 -11.02
C GLY A 54 -66.15 0.36 -12.08
N PRO A 55 -65.80 0.12 -13.36
CA PRO A 55 -66.75 0.14 -14.47
C PRO A 55 -67.83 -0.94 -14.37
N GLY A 56 -67.53 -2.08 -13.73
CA GLY A 56 -68.51 -3.16 -13.57
C GLY A 56 -69.73 -2.78 -12.75
N ALA A 57 -69.59 -1.93 -11.74
CA ALA A 57 -70.70 -1.47 -10.93
C ALA A 57 -71.67 -0.56 -11.73
N ALA A 58 -71.14 0.24 -12.66
CA ALA A 58 -71.96 1.03 -13.58
C ALA A 58 -72.71 0.11 -14.56
N TRP A 59 -71.98 -0.86 -15.13
CA TRP A 59 -72.50 -1.82 -16.08
C TRP A 59 -73.64 -2.67 -15.51
N GLU A 60 -73.46 -3.26 -14.33
CA GLU A 60 -74.49 -4.11 -13.71
C GLU A 60 -75.79 -3.33 -13.45
N ARG A 61 -75.68 -2.06 -13.04
CA ARG A 61 -76.85 -1.18 -12.86
C ARG A 61 -77.55 -0.88 -14.18
N ALA A 62 -76.79 -0.63 -15.25
CA ALA A 62 -77.35 -0.41 -16.58
C ALA A 62 -78.01 -1.68 -17.15
N ALA A 63 -77.34 -2.83 -17.05
CA ALA A 63 -77.81 -4.13 -17.55
C ALA A 63 -79.07 -4.62 -16.83
N ALA A 64 -79.23 -4.30 -15.54
CA ALA A 64 -80.45 -4.60 -14.80
C ALA A 64 -81.68 -3.80 -15.29
N ASN A 65 -81.46 -2.70 -16.02
CA ASN A 65 -82.51 -1.74 -16.41
C ASN A 65 -82.65 -1.57 -17.94
N GLY A 66 -82.01 -2.41 -18.75
CA GLY A 66 -82.15 -2.40 -20.20
C GLY A 66 -81.26 -3.43 -20.88
N ALA A 67 -81.59 -3.75 -22.14
CA ALA A 67 -80.80 -4.66 -22.96
C ALA A 67 -79.58 -3.95 -23.57
N GLU A 68 -78.58 -4.73 -23.94
CA GLU A 68 -77.43 -4.28 -24.72
C GLU A 68 -77.86 -3.76 -26.11
N PRO A 69 -77.10 -2.84 -26.74
CA PRO A 69 -75.80 -2.30 -26.29
C PRO A 69 -75.92 -1.32 -25.13
N ILE A 70 -74.93 -1.34 -24.22
CA ILE A 70 -74.79 -0.37 -23.13
C ILE A 70 -73.64 0.58 -23.46
N GLU A 71 -73.94 1.87 -23.53
CA GLU A 71 -72.97 2.93 -23.70
C GLU A 71 -72.36 3.30 -22.34
N MET A 72 -71.03 3.39 -22.26
CA MET A 72 -70.31 3.84 -21.06
C MET A 72 -69.42 5.03 -21.33
N TRP A 73 -69.31 5.93 -20.35
CA TRP A 73 -68.46 7.12 -20.41
C TRP A 73 -68.05 7.58 -19.00
N VAL A 74 -67.15 8.56 -18.94
CA VAL A 74 -66.60 9.09 -17.70
C VAL A 74 -66.99 10.56 -17.57
N GLU A 75 -67.48 10.97 -16.40
CA GLU A 75 -67.78 12.36 -16.06
C GLU A 75 -67.09 12.76 -14.75
N ARG A 76 -67.02 14.06 -14.47
CA ARG A 76 -66.60 14.52 -13.15
C ARG A 76 -67.79 14.55 -12.19
N ALA A 77 -67.57 14.07 -10.97
CA ALA A 77 -68.56 14.04 -9.91
C ALA A 77 -69.03 15.43 -9.46
N ASP A 78 -68.21 16.46 -9.67
CA ASP A 78 -68.52 17.86 -9.33
C ASP A 78 -69.11 18.66 -10.50
N GLY A 79 -69.32 18.03 -11.66
CA GLY A 79 -69.92 18.67 -12.83
C GLY A 79 -69.01 19.70 -13.51
N THR A 80 -67.72 19.78 -13.18
CA THR A 80 -66.79 20.70 -13.84
C THR A 80 -66.72 20.41 -15.35
N PRO A 81 -66.85 21.45 -16.20
CA PRO A 81 -66.90 21.26 -17.64
C PRO A 81 -65.54 20.85 -18.23
N LEU A 82 -65.60 20.20 -19.39
CA LEU A 82 -64.46 19.62 -20.10
C LEU A 82 -63.30 20.60 -20.37
N ASP A 83 -63.61 21.86 -20.67
CA ASP A 83 -62.63 22.91 -20.98
C ASP A 83 -61.72 23.28 -19.81
N GLU A 84 -62.24 23.22 -18.59
CA GLU A 84 -61.50 23.60 -17.40
C GLU A 84 -60.42 22.56 -17.06
N TRP A 85 -60.73 21.27 -17.10
CA TRP A 85 -59.76 20.24 -16.71
C TRP A 85 -58.83 19.81 -17.85
N VAL A 86 -59.22 19.98 -19.13
CA VAL A 86 -58.32 19.70 -20.27
C VAL A 86 -57.09 20.62 -20.28
N SER A 87 -57.15 21.75 -19.57
CA SER A 87 -56.05 22.70 -19.40
C SER A 87 -54.97 22.25 -18.40
N SER A 88 -55.22 21.17 -17.64
CA SER A 88 -54.28 20.63 -16.65
C SER A 88 -53.74 19.26 -17.10
N PRO A 89 -52.43 19.11 -17.33
CA PRO A 89 -51.83 17.82 -17.72
C PRO A 89 -52.16 16.69 -16.75
N MET A 90 -52.11 16.98 -15.44
CA MET A 90 -52.42 16.01 -14.39
C MET A 90 -53.87 15.50 -14.46
N MET A 91 -54.81 16.39 -14.78
CA MET A 91 -56.23 16.04 -14.85
C MET A 91 -56.55 15.23 -16.10
N VAL A 92 -55.88 15.53 -17.22
CA VAL A 92 -56.01 14.76 -18.46
C VAL A 92 -55.48 13.35 -18.25
N ASP A 93 -54.31 13.20 -17.63
CA ASP A 93 -53.75 11.87 -17.34
C ASP A 93 -54.68 11.05 -16.44
N ALA A 94 -55.25 11.67 -15.40
CA ALA A 94 -56.22 11.02 -14.52
C ALA A 94 -57.50 10.59 -15.26
N TYR A 95 -58.03 11.44 -16.14
CA TYR A 95 -59.21 11.13 -16.96
C TYR A 95 -58.96 9.96 -17.91
N ILE A 96 -57.84 9.97 -18.64
CA ILE A 96 -57.50 8.94 -19.61
C ILE A 96 -57.35 7.57 -18.93
N ASN A 97 -56.75 7.51 -17.75
CA ASN A 97 -56.64 6.26 -17.00
C ASN A 97 -58.01 5.63 -16.70
N VAL A 98 -59.01 6.43 -16.31
CA VAL A 98 -60.37 5.93 -16.03
C VAL A 98 -61.08 5.52 -17.33
N VAL A 99 -60.89 6.28 -18.42
CA VAL A 99 -61.42 5.92 -19.74
C VAL A 99 -60.84 4.59 -20.23
N GLU A 100 -59.54 4.38 -20.06
CA GLU A 100 -58.88 3.12 -20.40
C GLU A 100 -59.44 1.95 -19.59
N GLU A 101 -59.72 2.15 -18.29
CA GLU A 101 -60.35 1.14 -17.44
C GLU A 101 -61.75 0.75 -17.93
N VAL A 102 -62.58 1.73 -18.32
CA VAL A 102 -63.92 1.50 -18.90
C VAL A 102 -63.83 0.71 -20.21
N LEU A 103 -62.95 1.14 -21.12
CA LEU A 103 -62.79 0.50 -22.42
C LEU A 103 -62.20 -0.90 -22.30
N ASP A 104 -61.26 -1.11 -21.37
CA ASP A 104 -60.70 -2.43 -21.09
C ASP A 104 -61.74 -3.37 -20.49
N TYR A 105 -62.57 -2.89 -19.56
CA TYR A 105 -63.68 -3.68 -19.02
C TYR A 105 -64.65 -4.16 -20.11
N LEU A 106 -65.07 -3.27 -21.02
CA LEU A 106 -65.95 -3.63 -22.13
C LEU A 106 -65.31 -4.65 -23.08
N ARG A 107 -64.02 -4.47 -23.38
CA ARG A 107 -63.29 -5.31 -24.33
C ARG A 107 -62.89 -6.67 -23.75
N VAL A 108 -62.40 -6.70 -22.51
CA VAL A 108 -61.73 -7.85 -21.90
C VAL A 108 -62.66 -8.61 -20.97
N THR A 109 -63.39 -7.89 -20.10
CA THR A 109 -64.28 -8.51 -19.11
C THR A 109 -65.63 -8.87 -19.70
N GLN A 110 -66.33 -7.93 -20.31
CA GLN A 110 -67.65 -8.18 -20.93
C GLN A 110 -67.53 -8.82 -22.32
N ARG A 111 -66.43 -8.57 -23.03
CA ARG A 111 -66.20 -9.04 -24.41
C ARG A 111 -67.34 -8.67 -25.37
N ASN A 112 -67.97 -7.51 -25.14
CA ASN A 112 -69.11 -7.03 -25.91
C ASN A 112 -68.66 -5.96 -26.91
N ALA A 113 -68.51 -6.37 -28.17
CA ALA A 113 -68.08 -5.49 -29.25
C ALA A 113 -69.12 -4.39 -29.57
N GLU A 114 -70.41 -4.67 -29.41
CA GLU A 114 -71.48 -3.71 -29.70
C GLU A 114 -71.51 -2.59 -28.66
N SER A 115 -71.35 -2.93 -27.37
CA SER A 115 -71.29 -1.96 -26.28
C SER A 115 -69.98 -1.16 -26.26
N TYR A 116 -68.86 -1.79 -26.64
CA TYR A 116 -67.60 -1.09 -26.90
C TYR A 116 -67.73 -0.07 -28.04
N HIS A 117 -68.35 -0.48 -29.15
CA HIS A 117 -68.60 0.41 -30.29
C HIS A 117 -69.59 1.53 -29.93
N ALA A 118 -70.65 1.23 -29.19
CA ALA A 118 -71.62 2.21 -28.72
C ALA A 118 -70.96 3.27 -27.81
N SER A 119 -70.07 2.85 -26.90
CA SER A 119 -69.32 3.75 -26.03
C SER A 119 -68.41 4.71 -26.82
N LEU A 120 -67.65 4.19 -27.79
CA LEU A 120 -66.76 5.01 -28.62
C LEU A 120 -67.50 5.88 -29.66
N ALA A 121 -68.64 5.43 -30.19
CA ALA A 121 -69.47 6.24 -31.09
C ALA A 121 -70.36 7.24 -30.32
N GLY A 122 -70.53 7.01 -29.02
CA GLY A 122 -71.37 7.78 -28.12
C GLY A 122 -70.67 8.98 -27.50
N LYS A 123 -71.06 9.29 -26.27
CA LYS A 123 -70.64 10.45 -25.48
C LYS A 123 -69.15 10.42 -25.17
N LEU A 124 -68.59 9.26 -24.82
CA LEU A 124 -67.15 9.12 -24.55
C LEU A 124 -66.31 9.54 -25.76
N GLY A 125 -66.68 9.09 -26.97
CA GLY A 125 -65.98 9.49 -28.20
C GLY A 125 -66.05 10.99 -28.48
N ARG A 126 -67.22 11.61 -28.27
CA ARG A 126 -67.40 13.07 -28.43
C ARG A 126 -66.56 13.86 -27.43
N ASP A 127 -66.50 13.40 -26.19
CA ASP A 127 -65.73 14.06 -25.12
C ASP A 127 -64.23 13.95 -25.39
N LEU A 128 -63.73 12.79 -25.84
CA LEU A 128 -62.33 12.61 -26.26
C LEU A 128 -61.94 13.49 -27.45
N GLU A 129 -62.80 13.59 -28.46
CA GLU A 129 -62.52 14.41 -29.64
C GLU A 129 -62.52 15.91 -29.31
N ARG A 130 -63.42 16.33 -28.41
CA ARG A 130 -63.47 17.71 -27.91
C ARG A 130 -62.25 18.03 -27.04
N ALA A 131 -61.81 17.11 -26.18
CA ALA A 131 -60.57 17.26 -25.41
C ALA A 131 -59.35 17.48 -26.31
N ARG A 132 -59.20 16.65 -27.35
CA ARG A 132 -58.11 16.78 -28.34
C ARG A 132 -58.09 18.16 -29.00
N ARG A 133 -59.24 18.64 -29.49
CA ARG A 133 -59.35 19.97 -30.13
C ARG A 133 -58.99 21.11 -29.18
N LEU A 134 -59.27 20.96 -27.89
CA LEU A 134 -58.92 21.97 -26.88
C LEU A 134 -57.43 21.93 -26.55
N GLN A 135 -56.81 20.76 -26.44
CA GLN A 135 -55.36 20.63 -26.26
C GLN A 135 -54.56 21.16 -27.45
N GLU A 136 -55.02 20.88 -28.68
CA GLU A 136 -54.40 21.43 -29.89
C GLU A 136 -54.41 22.97 -29.90
N LYS A 137 -55.48 23.59 -29.38
CA LYS A 137 -55.56 25.05 -29.21
C LYS A 137 -54.61 25.57 -28.13
N ILE A 138 -54.49 24.86 -27.00
CA ILE A 138 -53.57 25.25 -25.92
C ILE A 138 -52.10 25.14 -26.37
N ILE A 139 -51.77 24.09 -27.13
CA ILE A 139 -50.41 23.90 -27.68
C ILE A 139 -50.10 24.94 -28.77
N ALA A 140 -51.10 25.35 -29.54
CA ALA A 140 -50.96 26.38 -30.57
C ALA A 140 -50.91 27.82 -30.01
N ASP A 141 -51.20 28.02 -28.72
CA ASP A 141 -51.09 29.31 -28.04
C ASP A 141 -49.61 29.67 -27.79
N THR A 142 -49.11 30.66 -28.54
CA THR A 142 -47.72 31.12 -28.52
C THR A 142 -47.38 32.06 -27.35
N SER A 143 -48.27 32.24 -26.37
CA SER A 143 -48.08 33.15 -25.24
C SER A 143 -47.05 32.67 -24.18
N VAL A 144 -46.56 31.42 -24.26
CA VAL A 144 -45.50 30.90 -23.39
C VAL A 144 -44.28 30.52 -24.23
N ASP A 145 -43.21 31.34 -24.21
CA ASP A 145 -41.91 31.04 -24.85
C ASP A 145 -40.99 30.25 -23.89
N PRO A 146 -40.93 28.92 -23.98
CA PRO A 146 -40.20 28.08 -23.02
C PRO A 146 -38.68 28.20 -23.23
N LYS A 147 -38.24 28.51 -24.46
CA LYS A 147 -36.84 28.65 -24.84
C LYS A 147 -36.21 29.83 -24.12
N THR A 148 -36.89 30.97 -24.12
CA THR A 148 -36.42 32.17 -23.41
C THR A 148 -36.39 31.95 -21.89
N ARG A 149 -37.32 31.19 -21.32
CA ARG A 149 -37.37 30.88 -19.88
C ARG A 149 -36.22 29.97 -19.43
N ILE A 150 -35.92 28.91 -20.18
CA ILE A 150 -34.79 28.00 -19.90
C ILE A 150 -33.47 28.75 -20.05
N GLN A 151 -33.32 29.52 -21.14
CA GLN A 151 -32.11 30.31 -21.38
C GLN A 151 -31.86 31.31 -20.26
N LYS A 152 -32.89 32.03 -19.81
CA LYS A 152 -32.79 32.95 -18.66
C LYS A 152 -32.38 32.22 -17.38
N THR A 153 -32.99 31.06 -17.10
CA THR A 153 -32.67 30.26 -15.90
C THR A 153 -31.21 29.77 -15.91
N LEU A 154 -30.71 29.34 -17.06
CA LEU A 154 -29.31 28.92 -17.22
C LEU A 154 -28.33 30.09 -17.10
N LEU A 155 -28.67 31.25 -17.66
CA LEU A 155 -27.86 32.47 -17.52
C LEU A 155 -27.83 32.98 -16.09
N ASP A 156 -28.97 32.99 -15.39
CA ASP A 156 -29.08 33.40 -13.99
C ASP A 156 -28.32 32.44 -13.07
N LYS A 157 -28.37 31.12 -13.34
CA LYS A 157 -27.58 30.12 -12.61
C LYS A 157 -26.08 30.25 -12.89
N GLY A 158 -25.70 30.40 -14.16
CA GLY A 158 -24.31 30.65 -14.54
C GLY A 158 -23.74 31.93 -13.94
N ALA A 159 -24.52 33.01 -13.86
CA ALA A 159 -24.13 34.25 -13.19
C ALA A 159 -23.94 34.06 -11.68
N LYS A 160 -24.82 33.28 -11.03
CA LYS A 160 -24.73 32.95 -9.60
C LYS A 160 -23.53 32.06 -9.23
N GLU A 161 -23.14 31.15 -10.11
CA GLU A 161 -22.03 30.20 -9.85
C GLU A 161 -20.65 30.73 -10.27
N LYS A 162 -20.61 31.65 -11.24
CA LYS A 162 -19.35 32.18 -11.81
C LYS A 162 -18.48 32.91 -10.80
N ASP A 163 -19.05 33.80 -9.99
CA ASP A 163 -18.28 34.61 -9.05
C ASP A 163 -17.75 33.80 -7.85
N PRO A 164 -18.54 32.87 -7.26
CA PRO A 164 -18.02 31.91 -6.28
C PRO A 164 -16.89 31.05 -6.83
N LEU A 165 -17.03 30.49 -8.04
CA LEU A 165 -15.97 29.67 -8.67
C LEU A 165 -14.70 30.49 -8.94
N LYS A 166 -14.82 31.75 -9.34
CA LYS A 166 -13.65 32.63 -9.50
C LYS A 166 -12.96 32.90 -8.17
N ALA A 167 -13.72 33.09 -7.09
CA ALA A 167 -13.17 33.31 -5.76
C ALA A 167 -12.46 32.05 -5.24
N GLU A 168 -13.05 30.87 -5.45
CA GLU A 168 -12.43 29.58 -5.13
C GLU A 168 -11.13 29.36 -5.91
N ILE A 169 -11.14 29.55 -7.24
CA ILE A 169 -9.92 29.46 -8.07
C ILE A 169 -8.85 30.48 -7.62
N ALA A 170 -9.25 31.68 -7.19
CA ALA A 170 -8.31 32.68 -6.69
C ALA A 170 -7.69 32.25 -5.34
N ALA A 171 -8.49 31.71 -4.43
CA ALA A 171 -8.02 31.17 -3.15
C ALA A 171 -7.11 29.95 -3.35
N ASP A 172 -7.44 29.06 -4.29
CA ASP A 172 -6.60 27.93 -4.65
C ASP A 172 -5.25 28.40 -5.22
N LYS A 173 -5.26 29.38 -6.13
CA LYS A 173 -4.02 29.96 -6.67
C LYS A 173 -3.14 30.58 -5.60
N GLN A 174 -3.74 31.27 -4.63
CA GLN A 174 -3.00 31.82 -3.49
C GLN A 174 -2.38 30.71 -2.65
N THR A 175 -3.17 29.69 -2.29
CA THR A 175 -2.71 28.55 -1.50
C THR A 175 -1.62 27.74 -2.23
N MET A 176 -1.73 27.58 -3.55
CA MET A 176 -0.66 26.99 -4.37
C MET A 176 0.63 27.82 -4.30
N GLY A 177 0.53 29.14 -4.34
CA GLY A 177 1.67 30.06 -4.17
C GLY A 177 2.34 29.90 -2.80
N ASP A 178 1.54 29.80 -1.74
CA ASP A 178 2.03 29.60 -0.37
C ASP A 178 2.75 28.25 -0.21
N VAL A 179 2.15 27.17 -0.72
CA VAL A 179 2.77 25.83 -0.74
C VAL A 179 4.09 25.84 -1.52
N GLN A 180 4.12 26.48 -2.69
CA GLN A 180 5.32 26.60 -3.50
C GLN A 180 6.43 27.35 -2.75
N ALA A 181 6.09 28.45 -2.08
CA ALA A 181 7.03 29.23 -1.28
C ALA A 181 7.63 28.41 -0.13
N VAL A 182 6.82 27.62 0.58
CA VAL A 182 7.30 26.72 1.65
C VAL A 182 8.24 25.65 1.09
N ILE A 183 7.90 25.05 -0.05
CA ILE A 183 8.74 24.03 -0.69
C ILE A 183 10.08 24.63 -1.16
N ASP A 184 10.06 25.82 -1.76
CA ASP A 184 11.28 26.45 -2.25
C ASP A 184 12.19 26.92 -1.10
N ALA A 185 11.61 27.42 0.00
CA ALA A 185 12.36 27.68 1.23
C ALA A 185 13.01 26.40 1.77
N ALA A 186 12.25 25.30 1.85
CA ALA A 186 12.77 24.02 2.31
C ALA A 186 13.91 23.48 1.42
N LYS A 187 13.88 23.71 0.11
CA LYS A 187 14.99 23.35 -0.79
C LYS A 187 16.26 24.15 -0.51
N VAL A 188 16.12 25.46 -0.26
CA VAL A 188 17.25 26.33 0.09
C VAL A 188 17.86 25.88 1.42
N ASP A 189 17.02 25.65 2.42
CA ASP A 189 17.44 25.19 3.75
C ASP A 189 18.07 23.79 3.73
N ALA A 190 17.62 22.92 2.83
CA ALA A 190 18.20 21.59 2.64
C ALA A 190 19.55 21.59 1.90
N GLY A 191 19.85 22.64 1.14
CA GLY A 191 21.05 22.75 0.30
C GLY A 191 22.36 22.43 1.04
N PRO A 192 22.62 23.00 2.23
CA PRO A 192 23.81 22.71 3.03
C PRO A 192 23.94 21.24 3.47
N PHE A 193 22.85 20.46 3.55
CA PHE A 193 22.93 19.05 3.96
C PHE A 193 23.48 18.16 2.85
N ALA A 194 23.28 18.52 1.58
CA ALA A 194 23.75 17.71 0.46
C ALA A 194 25.29 17.61 0.44
N SER A 195 25.99 18.72 0.67
CA SER A 195 27.45 18.75 0.73
C SER A 195 27.98 18.02 1.96
N GLN A 196 27.35 18.20 3.13
CA GLN A 196 27.70 17.51 4.37
C GLN A 196 27.50 16.00 4.27
N TYR A 197 26.36 15.58 3.70
CA TYR A 197 26.08 14.17 3.43
C TYR A 197 27.10 13.56 2.46
N LYS A 198 27.45 14.28 1.38
CA LYS A 198 28.49 13.83 0.46
C LYS A 198 29.84 13.65 1.16
N ALA A 199 30.26 14.63 1.96
CA ALA A 199 31.52 14.53 2.71
C ALA A 199 31.51 13.32 3.66
N LEU A 200 30.40 13.09 4.38
CA LEU A 200 30.23 11.91 5.23
C LEU A 200 30.34 10.60 4.43
N VAL A 201 29.76 10.53 3.23
CA VAL A 201 29.88 9.36 2.36
C VAL A 201 31.32 9.14 1.90
N ASP A 202 32.04 10.20 1.53
CA ASP A 202 33.44 10.11 1.10
C ASP A 202 34.35 9.64 2.27
N ASP A 203 34.09 10.11 3.49
CA ASP A 203 34.76 9.65 4.72
C ASP A 203 34.46 8.18 4.99
N PHE A 204 33.20 7.75 4.83
CA PHE A 204 32.80 6.35 4.98
C PHE A 204 33.50 5.43 3.98
N VAL A 205 33.60 5.84 2.72
CA VAL A 205 34.30 5.07 1.68
C VAL A 205 35.79 4.93 2.01
N THR A 206 36.42 6.04 2.42
CA THR A 206 37.82 6.05 2.87
C THR A 206 38.02 5.12 4.07
N TYR A 207 37.13 5.19 5.06
CA TYR A 207 37.17 4.33 6.22
C TYR A 207 37.05 2.86 5.82
N ARG A 208 36.07 2.50 4.98
CA ARG A 208 35.85 1.12 4.54
C ARG A 208 37.05 0.54 3.78
N ALA A 209 37.76 1.35 3.00
CA ALA A 209 38.95 0.91 2.26
C ALA A 209 40.07 0.38 3.18
N THR A 210 40.09 0.77 4.46
CA THR A 210 41.10 0.31 5.44
C THR A 210 40.84 -1.08 6.04
N GLU A 211 39.69 -1.72 5.74
CA GLU A 211 39.30 -3.02 6.33
C GLU A 211 40.27 -4.15 5.96
N SER A 212 40.77 -4.15 4.72
CA SER A 212 41.76 -5.14 4.27
C SER A 212 43.08 -5.01 5.03
N SER A 213 43.61 -3.79 5.16
CA SER A 213 44.87 -3.54 5.86
C SER A 213 44.79 -3.86 7.35
N GLU A 214 43.65 -3.59 7.99
CA GLU A 214 43.41 -3.95 9.39
C GLU A 214 43.44 -5.48 9.58
N THR A 215 42.77 -6.21 8.68
CA THR A 215 42.75 -7.68 8.71
C THR A 215 44.17 -8.26 8.52
N THR A 216 44.94 -7.71 7.58
CA THR A 216 46.34 -8.08 7.37
C THR A 216 47.18 -7.79 8.61
N ALA A 217 47.04 -6.61 9.22
CA ALA A 217 47.80 -6.24 10.42
C ALA A 217 47.56 -7.23 11.58
N TYR A 218 46.31 -7.57 11.88
CA TYR A 218 46.00 -8.55 12.92
C TYR A 218 46.52 -9.95 12.59
N SER A 219 46.47 -10.37 11.32
CA SER A 219 47.04 -11.65 10.89
C SER A 219 48.55 -11.70 11.09
N THR A 220 49.26 -10.62 10.77
CA THR A 220 50.70 -10.50 10.98
C THR A 220 51.03 -10.53 12.46
N LEU A 221 50.34 -9.73 13.29
CA LEU A 221 50.54 -9.73 14.75
C LEU A 221 50.28 -11.10 15.38
N ALA A 222 49.29 -11.85 14.90
CA ALA A 222 49.04 -13.21 15.36
C ALA A 222 50.19 -14.18 15.03
N GLN A 223 50.78 -14.04 13.84
CA GLN A 223 51.91 -14.83 13.40
C GLN A 223 53.18 -14.46 14.18
N ASP A 224 53.43 -13.18 14.36
CA ASP A 224 54.56 -12.66 15.14
C ASP A 224 54.47 -13.16 16.60
N ALA A 225 53.29 -13.04 17.22
CA ALA A 225 53.05 -13.55 18.57
C ALA A 225 53.31 -15.06 18.70
N SER A 226 52.99 -15.83 17.66
CA SER A 226 53.18 -17.28 17.66
C SER A 226 54.66 -17.67 17.64
N ASN A 227 55.48 -16.89 16.93
CA ASN A 227 56.91 -17.14 16.76
C ASN A 227 57.78 -16.45 17.81
N ALA A 228 57.23 -15.45 18.50
CA ALA A 228 57.94 -14.65 19.48
C ALA A 228 58.43 -15.45 20.70
N SER A 229 59.58 -15.01 21.21
CA SER A 229 60.13 -15.35 22.51
C SER A 229 59.45 -14.54 23.62
N LEU A 230 59.73 -14.91 24.87
CA LEU A 230 59.09 -14.30 26.04
C LEU A 230 59.34 -12.78 26.16
N VAL A 231 60.50 -12.31 25.68
CA VAL A 231 60.90 -10.88 25.71
C VAL A 231 60.20 -10.08 24.61
N GLU A 232 59.86 -10.71 23.49
CA GLU A 232 59.24 -10.04 22.34
C GLU A 232 57.72 -9.86 22.49
N LEU A 233 57.07 -10.64 23.38
CA LEU A 233 55.61 -10.61 23.53
C LEU A 233 55.08 -9.25 24.01
N ASP A 234 55.81 -8.51 24.85
CA ASP A 234 55.35 -7.22 25.39
C ASP A 234 55.17 -6.18 24.28
N ALA A 235 56.12 -6.11 23.33
CA ALA A 235 56.03 -5.21 22.18
C ALA A 235 54.86 -5.57 21.24
N ILE A 236 54.55 -6.86 21.14
CA ILE A 236 53.44 -7.36 20.33
C ILE A 236 52.09 -7.03 20.99
N GLU A 237 51.98 -7.14 22.31
CA GLU A 237 50.76 -6.72 23.04
C GLU A 237 50.47 -5.23 22.83
N VAL A 238 51.49 -4.37 22.92
CA VAL A 238 51.35 -2.94 22.63
C VAL A 238 50.88 -2.72 21.18
N SER A 239 51.49 -3.41 20.23
CA SER A 239 51.13 -3.30 18.81
C SER A 239 49.68 -3.75 18.51
N ILE A 240 49.17 -4.75 19.24
CA ILE A 240 47.77 -5.18 19.14
C ILE A 240 46.82 -4.10 19.65
N VAL A 241 47.15 -3.46 20.78
CA VAL A 241 46.34 -2.37 21.34
C VAL A 241 46.36 -1.15 20.42
N ASP A 242 47.50 -0.80 19.85
CA ASP A 242 47.64 0.31 18.90
C ASP A 242 46.85 0.08 17.61
N ALA A 243 46.83 -1.16 17.10
CA ALA A 243 46.01 -1.53 15.96
C ALA A 243 44.50 -1.36 16.26
N ALA A 244 44.05 -1.80 17.44
CA ALA A 244 42.66 -1.62 17.88
C ALA A 244 42.29 -0.15 18.11
N HIS A 245 43.19 0.63 18.70
CA HIS A 245 43.02 2.06 18.89
C HIS A 245 42.92 2.78 17.53
N THR A 246 43.79 2.45 16.58
CA THR A 246 43.75 3.02 15.22
C THR A 246 42.45 2.66 14.49
N ALA A 247 41.98 1.42 14.65
CA ALA A 247 40.74 0.94 14.06
C ALA A 247 39.49 1.62 14.67
N SER A 248 39.56 2.11 15.91
CA SER A 248 38.44 2.73 16.63
C SER A 248 38.47 4.27 16.66
N ALA A 249 39.65 4.90 16.56
CA ALA A 249 39.80 6.36 16.62
C ALA A 249 39.09 7.08 15.47
N LYS A 250 39.35 6.67 14.21
CA LYS A 250 38.72 7.28 13.02
C LYS A 250 37.19 7.11 12.99
N PRO A 251 36.62 5.95 13.35
CA PRO A 251 35.19 5.79 13.51
C PRO A 251 34.54 6.75 14.49
N ASN A 252 35.18 7.07 15.62
CA ASN A 252 34.52 7.91 16.62
C ASN A 252 34.23 9.32 16.09
N GLU A 253 35.16 9.93 15.34
CA GLU A 253 34.93 11.22 14.68
C GLU A 253 33.84 11.13 13.59
N PHE A 254 33.90 10.06 12.78
CA PHE A 254 32.87 9.76 11.78
C PHE A 254 31.48 9.59 12.41
N LEU A 255 31.38 8.85 13.51
CA LEU A 255 30.15 8.58 14.25
C LEU A 255 29.56 9.88 14.81
N VAL A 256 30.39 10.73 15.43
CA VAL A 256 29.96 12.03 15.96
C VAL A 256 29.44 12.93 14.83
N THR A 257 30.15 12.97 13.70
CA THR A 257 29.75 13.77 12.53
C THR A 257 28.44 13.28 11.93
N GLY A 258 28.29 11.96 11.75
CA GLY A 258 27.06 11.36 11.25
C GLY A 258 25.88 11.56 12.20
N MET A 259 26.06 11.41 13.52
CA MET A 259 25.02 11.66 14.52
C MET A 259 24.59 13.13 14.52
N LYS A 260 25.54 14.07 14.43
CA LYS A 260 25.25 15.50 14.34
C LYS A 260 24.44 15.83 13.08
N LEU A 261 24.84 15.29 11.93
CA LEU A 261 24.12 15.50 10.68
C LEU A 261 22.72 14.88 10.73
N SER A 262 22.56 13.67 11.27
CA SER A 262 21.24 13.06 11.50
C SER A 262 20.35 13.94 12.36
N ALA A 263 20.87 14.49 13.46
CA ALA A 263 20.10 15.38 14.33
C ALA A 263 19.67 16.67 13.62
N GLN A 264 20.56 17.26 12.80
CA GLN A 264 20.23 18.45 12.02
C GLN A 264 19.17 18.16 10.94
N ILE A 265 19.25 17.01 10.26
CA ILE A 265 18.24 16.59 9.27
C ILE A 265 16.89 16.32 9.94
N LEU A 266 16.86 15.70 11.13
CA LEU A 266 15.64 15.49 11.90
C LEU A 266 15.01 16.81 12.34
N GLN A 267 15.82 17.77 12.78
CA GLN A 267 15.34 19.10 13.13
C GLN A 267 14.77 19.82 11.92
N PHE A 268 15.44 19.72 10.76
CA PHE A 268 14.93 20.24 9.50
C PHE A 268 13.60 19.59 9.10
N GLU A 269 13.50 18.26 9.15
CA GLU A 269 12.26 17.53 8.85
C GLU A 269 11.10 18.01 9.71
N LYS A 270 11.35 18.20 11.02
CA LYS A 270 10.35 18.73 11.94
C LYS A 270 9.89 20.12 11.51
N THR A 271 10.81 21.05 11.29
CA THR A 271 10.49 22.42 10.89
C THR A 271 9.75 22.46 9.54
N SER A 272 10.19 21.69 8.55
CA SER A 272 9.54 21.63 7.24
C SER A 272 8.13 21.02 7.32
N ARG A 273 7.94 19.98 8.15
CA ARG A 273 6.61 19.38 8.36
C ARG A 273 5.68 20.35 9.07
N GLU A 274 6.17 21.09 10.07
CA GLU A 274 5.41 22.15 10.75
C GLU A 274 5.00 23.26 9.76
N ALA A 275 5.89 23.65 8.84
CA ALA A 275 5.60 24.64 7.81
C ALA A 275 4.59 24.16 6.75
N ILE A 276 4.61 22.87 6.39
CA ILE A 276 3.65 22.27 5.43
C ILE A 276 2.30 21.95 6.09
N SER A 277 2.27 21.71 7.41
CA SER A 277 1.08 21.28 8.15
C SER A 277 -0.20 22.07 7.83
N PRO A 278 -0.18 23.41 7.74
CA PRO A 278 -1.38 24.20 7.42
C PRO A 278 -1.98 23.93 6.04
N HIS A 279 -1.20 23.37 5.11
CA HIS A 279 -1.61 23.14 3.72
C HIS A 279 -1.90 21.68 3.40
N THR A 280 -1.84 20.78 4.40
CA THR A 280 -1.98 19.33 4.19
C THR A 280 -3.34 18.92 3.60
N ASP A 281 -4.43 19.50 4.08
CA ASP A 281 -5.78 19.24 3.56
C ASP A 281 -5.93 19.71 2.11
N PHE A 282 -5.40 20.90 1.79
CA PHE A 282 -5.38 21.45 0.42
C PHE A 282 -4.57 20.57 -0.53
N MET A 283 -3.39 20.12 -0.11
CA MET A 283 -2.57 19.20 -0.90
C MET A 283 -3.30 17.87 -1.14
N SER A 284 -3.91 17.30 -0.09
CA SER A 284 -4.64 16.03 -0.19
C SER A 284 -5.86 16.14 -1.10
N SER A 285 -6.63 17.23 -1.04
CA SER A 285 -7.82 17.42 -1.89
C SER A 285 -7.46 17.57 -3.37
N HIS A 286 -6.25 18.04 -3.66
CA HIS A 286 -5.72 18.20 -5.02
C HIS A 286 -4.79 17.05 -5.47
N GLY A 287 -4.76 15.94 -4.71
CA GLY A 287 -3.97 14.75 -5.06
C GLY A 287 -2.45 14.92 -4.92
N ALA A 288 -1.98 15.97 -4.23
CA ALA A 288 -0.57 16.19 -3.93
C ALA A 288 -0.17 15.48 -2.62
N VAL A 289 0.97 14.78 -2.65
CA VAL A 289 1.51 14.07 -1.48
C VAL A 289 2.49 14.98 -0.74
N VAL A 290 2.48 14.93 0.59
CA VAL A 290 3.48 15.60 1.43
C VAL A 290 4.86 15.00 1.12
N PRO A 291 5.85 15.81 0.68
CA PRO A 291 7.16 15.30 0.31
C PRO A 291 7.93 14.75 1.52
N ASP A 292 8.55 13.56 1.33
CA ASP A 292 9.54 13.02 2.27
C ASP A 292 10.92 13.61 1.97
N MET A 293 11.38 14.52 2.83
CA MET A 293 12.60 15.30 2.60
C MET A 293 13.86 14.66 3.23
N SER A 294 13.72 13.69 4.13
CA SER A 294 14.81 13.27 5.04
C SER A 294 15.02 11.76 5.11
N SER A 295 13.99 10.94 4.93
CA SER A 295 14.07 9.51 5.33
C SER A 295 15.12 8.73 4.54
N GLY A 296 15.30 9.07 3.26
CA GLY A 296 16.34 8.46 2.42
C GLY A 296 17.75 8.69 2.96
N ALA A 297 18.07 9.95 3.29
CA ALA A 297 19.37 10.33 3.85
C ALA A 297 19.57 9.72 5.24
N LEU A 298 18.57 9.81 6.13
CA LEU A 298 18.65 9.26 7.48
C LEU A 298 18.89 7.74 7.47
N ARG A 299 18.18 6.98 6.63
CA ARG A 299 18.41 5.53 6.49
C ARG A 299 19.85 5.23 6.09
N SER A 300 20.40 5.99 5.14
CA SER A 300 21.78 5.81 4.69
C SER A 300 22.79 6.14 5.79
N ILE A 301 22.62 7.27 6.49
CA ILE A 301 23.49 7.66 7.60
C ILE A 301 23.47 6.59 8.69
N HIS A 302 22.29 6.14 9.12
CA HIS A 302 22.17 5.09 10.14
C HIS A 302 22.81 3.76 9.71
N ALA A 303 22.71 3.38 8.44
CA ALA A 303 23.39 2.20 7.92
C ALA A 303 24.92 2.34 8.01
N MET A 304 25.47 3.51 7.67
CA MET A 304 26.91 3.78 7.78
C MET A 304 27.37 3.77 9.25
N LEU A 305 26.61 4.40 10.15
CA LEU A 305 26.88 4.40 11.60
C LEU A 305 26.89 2.98 12.17
N GLY A 306 25.87 2.18 11.83
CA GLY A 306 25.75 0.79 12.26
C GLY A 306 26.91 -0.08 11.76
N TYR A 307 27.32 0.10 10.50
CA TYR A 307 28.49 -0.60 9.97
C TYR A 307 29.78 -0.23 10.72
N ALA A 308 30.02 1.05 10.97
CA ALA A 308 31.21 1.51 11.68
C ALA A 308 31.26 0.95 13.11
N GLN A 309 30.16 1.00 13.85
CA GLN A 309 30.04 0.39 15.18
C GLN A 309 30.32 -1.12 15.15
N GLN A 310 29.74 -1.83 14.17
CA GLN A 310 29.96 -3.27 14.04
C GLN A 310 31.43 -3.59 13.74
N ARG A 311 32.11 -2.78 12.91
CA ARG A 311 33.52 -2.97 12.61
C ARG A 311 34.41 -2.73 13.84
N VAL A 312 34.17 -1.67 14.61
CA VAL A 312 34.88 -1.43 15.87
C VAL A 312 34.71 -2.62 16.82
N ALA A 313 33.48 -3.11 17.00
CA ALA A 313 33.23 -4.28 17.84
C ALA A 313 33.95 -5.54 17.35
N ARG A 314 34.05 -5.76 16.03
CA ARG A 314 34.84 -6.86 15.45
C ARG A 314 36.34 -6.69 15.71
N SER A 315 36.85 -5.47 15.58
CA SER A 315 38.25 -5.13 15.84
C SER A 315 38.61 -5.40 17.30
N ASP A 316 37.80 -4.89 18.23
CA ASP A 316 37.99 -5.09 19.67
C ASP A 316 37.93 -6.56 20.06
N ALA A 317 36.98 -7.32 19.49
CA ALA A 317 36.88 -8.76 19.72
C ALA A 317 38.13 -9.49 19.20
N THR A 318 38.67 -9.08 18.05
CA THR A 318 39.89 -9.65 17.47
C THR A 318 41.10 -9.33 18.35
N ALA A 319 41.29 -8.08 18.75
CA ALA A 319 42.36 -7.66 19.63
C ALA A 319 42.32 -8.38 20.99
N LYS A 320 41.14 -8.48 21.61
CA LYS A 320 40.95 -9.25 22.85
C LYS A 320 41.31 -10.73 22.67
N GLY A 321 40.89 -11.33 21.56
CA GLY A 321 41.24 -12.70 21.23
C GLY A 321 42.75 -12.91 21.07
N LEU A 322 43.43 -11.97 20.41
CA LEU A 322 44.89 -12.02 20.24
C LEU A 322 45.62 -11.83 21.56
N LEU A 323 45.26 -10.84 22.38
CA LEU A 323 45.87 -10.61 23.69
C LEU A 323 45.72 -11.84 24.61
N LEU A 324 44.54 -12.49 24.60
CA LEU A 324 44.35 -13.75 25.31
C LEU A 324 45.30 -14.84 24.79
N GLY A 325 45.45 -14.94 23.47
CA GLY A 325 46.40 -15.85 22.83
C GLY A 325 47.86 -15.57 23.22
N VAL A 326 48.26 -14.30 23.27
CA VAL A 326 49.59 -13.88 23.75
C VAL A 326 49.79 -14.28 25.21
N GLY A 327 48.81 -14.03 26.07
CA GLY A 327 48.86 -14.46 27.47
C GLY A 327 49.03 -15.98 27.63
N MET A 328 48.30 -16.77 26.84
CA MET A 328 48.47 -18.24 26.81
C MET A 328 49.86 -18.65 26.33
N ARG A 329 50.40 -17.96 25.31
CA ARG A 329 51.75 -18.22 24.78
C ARG A 329 52.82 -17.89 25.83
N ARG A 330 52.68 -16.76 26.52
CA ARG A 330 53.56 -16.36 27.63
C ARG A 330 53.59 -17.42 28.73
N GLN A 331 52.41 -17.86 29.19
CA GLN A 331 52.31 -18.92 30.20
C GLN A 331 52.97 -20.22 29.74
N ALA A 332 52.76 -20.63 28.48
CA ALA A 332 53.39 -21.84 27.94
C ALA A 332 54.93 -21.72 27.88
N LEU A 333 55.46 -20.54 27.49
CA LEU A 333 56.90 -20.29 27.48
C LEU A 333 57.50 -20.26 28.88
N GLN A 334 56.81 -19.67 29.86
CA GLN A 334 57.22 -19.67 31.27
C GLN A 334 57.28 -21.09 31.82
N LEU A 335 56.22 -21.88 31.62
CA LEU A 335 56.18 -23.28 32.05
C LEU A 335 57.32 -24.12 31.45
N LEU A 336 57.69 -23.86 30.19
CA LEU A 336 58.81 -24.54 29.55
C LEU A 336 60.18 -24.07 30.07
N ALA A 337 60.32 -22.78 30.39
CA ALA A 337 61.53 -22.24 30.99
C ALA A 337 61.78 -22.82 32.39
N ASP A 338 60.72 -22.89 33.21
CA ASP A 338 60.78 -23.31 34.62
C ASP A 338 60.80 -24.84 34.80
N ALA A 339 60.38 -25.61 33.80
CA ALA A 339 60.34 -27.06 33.89
C ALA A 339 61.76 -27.69 33.87
N PRO A 340 62.04 -28.71 34.71
CA PRO A 340 63.29 -29.46 34.65
C PRO A 340 63.44 -30.21 33.32
N SER A 341 64.67 -30.31 32.79
CA SER A 341 64.97 -30.88 31.45
C SER A 341 64.23 -32.18 31.07
N PRO A 342 64.11 -33.21 31.93
CA PRO A 342 63.37 -34.43 31.56
C PRO A 342 61.85 -34.25 31.48
N ALA A 343 61.27 -33.25 32.16
CA ALA A 343 59.82 -33.00 32.17
C ALA A 343 59.36 -32.08 31.02
N ARG A 344 60.27 -31.29 30.43
CA ARG A 344 59.96 -30.33 29.36
C ARG A 344 59.29 -30.99 28.15
N ALA A 345 59.79 -32.14 27.72
CA ALA A 345 59.22 -32.87 26.57
C ALA A 345 57.79 -33.35 26.85
N THR A 346 57.53 -33.89 28.04
CA THR A 346 56.19 -34.34 28.45
C THR A 346 55.20 -33.18 28.54
N ILE A 347 55.62 -32.05 29.12
CA ILE A 347 54.79 -30.84 29.22
C ILE A 347 54.50 -30.28 27.82
N ALA A 348 55.51 -30.17 26.96
CA ALA A 348 55.34 -29.71 25.58
C ALA A 348 54.35 -30.60 24.81
N ASN A 349 54.47 -31.93 24.92
CA ASN A 349 53.57 -32.88 24.27
C ASN A 349 52.13 -32.76 24.79
N ALA A 350 51.95 -32.59 26.11
CA ALA A 350 50.62 -32.40 26.70
C ALA A 350 49.95 -31.10 26.24
N LEU A 351 50.73 -30.00 26.15
CA LEU A 351 50.24 -28.72 25.65
C LEU A 351 49.88 -28.79 24.15
N LEU A 352 50.70 -29.46 23.34
CA LEU A 352 50.42 -29.70 21.93
C LEU A 352 49.16 -30.54 21.74
N ALA A 353 48.99 -31.61 22.53
CA ALA A 353 47.79 -32.45 22.48
C ALA A 353 46.53 -31.63 22.83
N LYS A 354 46.59 -30.83 23.90
CA LYS A 354 45.47 -29.95 24.30
C LYS A 354 45.13 -28.93 23.21
N ALA A 355 46.14 -28.32 22.58
CA ALA A 355 45.94 -27.38 21.48
C ALA A 355 45.30 -28.07 20.26
N SER A 356 45.79 -29.27 19.91
CA SER A 356 45.25 -30.09 18.82
C SER A 356 43.78 -30.41 19.04
N THR A 357 43.42 -30.98 20.19
CA THR A 357 42.02 -31.31 20.51
C THR A 357 41.11 -30.08 20.49
N LYS A 358 41.58 -28.94 21.00
CA LYS A 358 40.76 -27.71 21.01
C LYS A 358 40.52 -27.18 19.59
N PHE A 359 41.52 -27.25 18.73
CA PHE A 359 41.39 -26.87 17.32
C PHE A 359 40.51 -27.84 16.55
N GLU A 360 40.68 -29.15 16.77
CA GLU A 360 39.85 -30.19 16.18
C GLU A 360 38.36 -30.00 16.53
N ASN A 361 38.04 -29.77 17.81
CA ASN A 361 36.66 -29.48 18.24
C ASN A 361 36.10 -28.22 17.57
N ALA A 362 36.90 -27.15 17.46
CA ALA A 362 36.47 -25.92 16.79
C ALA A 362 36.28 -26.13 15.28
N ALA A 363 37.16 -26.89 14.63
CA ALA A 363 37.05 -27.26 13.23
C ALA A 363 35.79 -28.10 12.98
N GLN A 364 35.52 -29.08 13.83
CA GLN A 364 34.31 -29.89 13.75
C GLN A 364 33.05 -29.04 13.91
N ALA A 365 33.02 -28.13 14.88
CA ALA A 365 31.89 -27.20 15.05
C ALA A 365 31.62 -26.35 13.79
N ARG A 366 32.66 -25.97 13.03
CA ARG A 366 32.49 -25.26 11.74
C ARG A 366 31.92 -26.16 10.65
N VAL A 367 32.37 -27.42 10.58
CA VAL A 367 31.81 -28.42 9.66
C VAL A 367 30.35 -28.73 10.01
N ASP A 368 30.02 -28.80 11.29
CA ASP A 368 28.65 -29.06 11.75
C ASP A 368 27.75 -27.85 11.45
N ALA A 369 28.23 -26.61 11.63
CA ALA A 369 27.47 -25.40 11.34
C ALA A 369 27.02 -25.32 9.87
N ILE A 370 27.85 -25.75 8.92
CA ILE A 370 27.45 -25.85 7.51
C ILE A 370 26.55 -27.06 7.21
N ALA A 371 26.39 -28.01 8.14
CA ALA A 371 25.44 -29.11 7.99
C ALA A 371 24.04 -28.77 8.54
N VAL A 372 23.92 -27.74 9.39
CA VAL A 372 22.64 -27.29 9.96
C VAL A 372 21.65 -26.90 8.86
N ALA A 373 20.43 -27.44 8.94
CA ALA A 373 19.34 -27.12 8.03
C ALA A 373 18.96 -25.63 8.12
N MET A 374 18.67 -25.02 6.96
CA MET A 374 18.27 -23.61 6.91
C MET A 374 16.86 -23.44 7.47
N SER A 375 16.67 -22.42 8.30
CA SER A 375 15.33 -21.95 8.67
C SER A 375 14.63 -21.39 7.43
N THR A 376 13.34 -21.71 7.28
CA THR A 376 12.49 -21.21 6.19
C THR A 376 11.48 -20.21 6.70
N SER A 377 11.10 -19.28 5.84
CA SER A 377 9.99 -18.35 6.07
C SER A 377 8.67 -19.11 6.12
N GLY A 378 7.80 -18.75 7.06
CA GLY A 378 6.55 -19.46 7.29
C GLY A 378 5.56 -19.30 6.13
N LYS A 379 5.51 -18.09 5.53
CA LYS A 379 4.54 -17.77 4.47
C LYS A 379 4.98 -18.18 3.06
N LEU A 380 6.26 -18.00 2.76
CA LEU A 380 6.79 -18.24 1.41
C LEU A 380 7.50 -19.58 1.28
N GLY A 381 7.82 -20.25 2.39
CA GLY A 381 8.54 -21.53 2.39
C GLY A 381 9.99 -21.41 1.90
N LEU A 382 10.50 -20.19 1.76
CA LEU A 382 11.84 -19.90 1.25
C LEU A 382 12.86 -19.83 2.40
N PRO A 383 14.08 -20.36 2.22
CA PRO A 383 15.12 -20.34 3.26
C PRO A 383 15.71 -18.94 3.49
N TYR A 384 16.14 -18.67 4.72
CA TYR A 384 17.00 -17.51 5.02
C TYR A 384 18.45 -17.84 4.68
N LEU A 385 19.06 -17.01 3.84
CA LEU A 385 20.32 -17.28 3.16
C LEU A 385 21.52 -16.50 3.73
N ALA A 386 21.30 -15.40 4.44
CA ALA A 386 22.39 -14.56 4.94
C ALA A 386 23.24 -15.28 5.99
N LYS A 387 22.61 -15.98 6.94
CA LYS A 387 23.35 -16.79 7.92
C LYS A 387 24.15 -17.90 7.24
N ARG A 388 23.56 -18.52 6.20
CA ARG A 388 24.21 -19.58 5.43
C ARG A 388 25.46 -19.09 4.72
N TYR A 389 25.40 -17.89 4.13
CA TYR A 389 26.59 -17.21 3.58
C TYR A 389 27.69 -17.08 4.64
N ASP A 390 27.35 -16.59 5.84
CA ASP A 390 28.34 -16.35 6.89
C ASP A 390 29.02 -17.63 7.38
N GLU A 391 28.31 -18.76 7.49
CA GLU A 391 28.91 -20.04 7.89
C GLU A 391 29.91 -20.58 6.85
N PHE A 392 29.56 -20.52 5.56
CA PHE A 392 30.46 -20.93 4.48
C PHE A 392 31.66 -19.98 4.34
N ALA A 393 31.45 -18.67 4.51
CA ALA A 393 32.52 -17.69 4.52
C ALA A 393 33.48 -17.93 5.69
N ALA A 394 32.95 -18.22 6.89
CA ALA A 394 33.74 -18.54 8.08
C ALA A 394 34.57 -19.83 7.88
N LEU A 395 34.04 -20.84 7.19
CA LEU A 395 34.81 -22.04 6.84
C LEU A 395 35.99 -21.68 5.91
N LEU A 396 35.76 -20.87 4.88
CA LEU A 396 36.82 -20.47 3.94
C LEU A 396 37.91 -19.62 4.59
N GLN A 397 37.59 -18.85 5.63
CA GLN A 397 38.57 -18.12 6.43
C GLN A 397 39.59 -19.06 7.11
N MET A 398 39.25 -20.33 7.31
CA MET A 398 40.17 -21.34 7.87
C MET A 398 41.10 -21.97 6.81
N ALA A 399 40.84 -21.77 5.52
CA ALA A 399 41.62 -22.40 4.45
C ALA A 399 43.12 -22.07 4.49
N PRO A 400 43.56 -20.82 4.75
CA PRO A 400 44.99 -20.49 4.86
C PRO A 400 45.68 -21.25 6.01
N LEU A 401 44.96 -21.51 7.11
CA LEU A 401 45.49 -22.24 8.26
C LEU A 401 45.73 -23.73 7.98
N CYS A 402 45.10 -24.26 6.93
CA CYS A 402 45.12 -25.66 6.56
C CYS A 402 45.83 -25.95 5.23
N ASN A 403 46.46 -24.93 4.62
CA ASN A 403 47.10 -24.99 3.31
C ASN A 403 48.48 -25.70 3.33
N THR A 404 49.10 -25.83 4.51
CA THR A 404 50.36 -26.58 4.66
C THR A 404 50.07 -28.05 4.96
N ALA A 405 50.75 -28.95 4.25
CA ALA A 405 50.62 -30.41 4.42
C ALA A 405 51.09 -30.94 5.79
N THR A 406 51.67 -30.09 6.64
CA THR A 406 52.29 -30.47 7.92
C THR A 406 52.11 -29.41 9.01
N SER A 407 50.87 -28.95 9.25
CA SER A 407 50.58 -28.19 10.48
C SER A 407 50.47 -29.18 11.65
N SER A 408 51.58 -29.50 12.32
CA SER A 408 51.71 -30.67 13.22
C SER A 408 50.61 -30.80 14.28
N TRP A 409 50.17 -29.70 14.89
CA TRP A 409 49.12 -29.73 15.91
C TRP A 409 47.72 -29.38 15.37
N ARG A 410 47.60 -28.81 14.17
CA ARG A 410 46.30 -28.45 13.56
C ARG A 410 45.79 -29.53 12.62
N GLU A 411 46.63 -30.48 12.24
CA GLU A 411 46.36 -31.46 11.19
C GLU A 411 45.06 -32.21 11.42
N ALA A 412 44.79 -32.69 12.64
CA ALA A 412 43.57 -33.41 13.00
C ALA A 412 42.31 -32.61 12.62
N GLY A 413 42.25 -31.31 12.93
CA GLY A 413 41.14 -30.44 12.53
C GLY A 413 41.17 -30.03 11.05
N CYS A 414 42.34 -29.87 10.45
CA CYS A 414 42.45 -29.48 9.04
C CYS A 414 42.01 -30.59 8.08
N VAL A 415 42.20 -31.86 8.44
CA VAL A 415 41.75 -33.01 7.65
C VAL A 415 40.23 -32.99 7.44
N SER A 416 39.44 -32.61 8.45
CA SER A 416 37.97 -32.56 8.33
C SER A 416 37.48 -31.37 7.49
N MET A 417 38.19 -30.24 7.51
CA MET A 417 37.80 -29.02 6.79
C MET A 417 38.27 -28.98 5.32
N ARG A 418 39.46 -29.51 5.00
CA ARG A 418 40.04 -29.45 3.63
C ARG A 418 39.08 -29.90 2.52
N PRO A 419 38.38 -31.05 2.65
CA PRO A 419 37.43 -31.49 1.62
C PRO A 419 36.31 -30.48 1.38
N LYS A 420 35.93 -29.69 2.40
CA LYS A 420 34.80 -28.77 2.35
C LYS A 420 35.15 -27.41 1.74
N PHE A 421 36.42 -27.01 1.65
CA PHE A 421 36.78 -25.68 1.13
C PHE A 421 36.39 -25.49 -0.34
N LYS A 422 36.53 -26.52 -1.17
CA LYS A 422 36.10 -26.47 -2.58
C LYS A 422 34.58 -26.34 -2.69
N ASP A 423 33.86 -27.10 -1.87
CA ASP A 423 32.40 -27.07 -1.83
C ASP A 423 31.90 -25.70 -1.35
N ALA A 424 32.52 -25.14 -0.30
CA ALA A 424 32.23 -23.81 0.22
C ALA A 424 32.46 -22.71 -0.83
N THR A 425 33.59 -22.77 -1.54
CA THR A 425 33.88 -21.84 -2.63
C THR A 425 32.84 -21.93 -3.75
N THR A 426 32.43 -23.16 -4.09
CA THR A 426 31.44 -23.42 -5.13
C THR A 426 30.07 -22.92 -4.70
N TYR A 427 29.70 -23.17 -3.45
CA TYR A 427 28.44 -22.72 -2.88
C TYR A 427 28.32 -21.19 -2.94
N LEU A 428 29.31 -20.46 -2.42
CA LEU A 428 29.27 -18.99 -2.40
C LEU A 428 29.30 -18.35 -3.80
N LYS A 429 30.01 -18.95 -4.76
CA LYS A 429 30.17 -18.38 -6.11
C LYS A 429 29.06 -18.76 -7.08
N LYS A 430 28.40 -19.91 -6.89
CA LYS A 430 27.45 -20.46 -7.87
C LYS A 430 26.11 -20.82 -7.25
N THR A 431 26.10 -21.65 -6.21
CA THR A 431 24.86 -22.19 -5.65
C THR A 431 24.03 -21.11 -4.98
N LEU A 432 24.63 -20.32 -4.09
CA LEU A 432 23.93 -19.29 -3.34
C LEU A 432 23.35 -18.18 -4.25
N PRO A 433 24.09 -17.63 -5.25
CA PRO A 433 23.49 -16.71 -6.22
C PRO A 433 22.29 -17.31 -6.97
N ALA A 434 22.35 -18.60 -7.32
CA ALA A 434 21.25 -19.29 -7.97
C ALA A 434 20.04 -19.48 -7.04
N GLU A 435 20.26 -19.83 -5.77
CA GLU A 435 19.22 -19.94 -4.74
C GLU A 435 18.52 -18.59 -4.51
N ILE A 436 19.28 -17.49 -4.43
CA ILE A 436 18.69 -16.14 -4.32
C ILE A 436 17.83 -15.84 -5.55
N SER A 437 18.36 -16.03 -6.76
CA SER A 437 17.60 -15.80 -8.00
C SER A 437 16.31 -16.62 -8.08
N GLN A 438 16.36 -17.90 -7.68
CA GLN A 438 15.17 -18.76 -7.61
C GLN A 438 14.16 -18.25 -6.56
N GLY A 439 14.63 -17.83 -5.39
CA GLY A 439 13.80 -17.21 -4.36
C GLY A 439 13.08 -15.97 -4.87
N LEU A 440 13.76 -15.11 -5.63
CA LEU A 440 13.16 -13.92 -6.24
C LEU A 440 12.05 -14.27 -7.26
N VAL A 441 12.18 -15.35 -8.03
CA VAL A 441 11.12 -15.84 -8.93
C VAL A 441 9.89 -16.26 -8.13
N VAL A 442 10.08 -16.96 -7.01
CA VAL A 442 8.98 -17.36 -6.12
C VAL A 442 8.33 -16.14 -5.45
N MET A 443 9.11 -15.16 -4.99
CA MET A 443 8.57 -13.92 -4.44
C MET A 443 7.71 -13.16 -5.48
N LYS A 444 8.17 -13.10 -6.72
CA LYS A 444 7.41 -12.50 -7.83
C LYS A 444 6.09 -13.21 -8.06
N SER A 445 6.06 -14.54 -8.06
CA SER A 445 4.82 -15.31 -8.26
C SER A 445 3.85 -15.19 -7.08
N LYS A 446 4.34 -14.79 -5.91
CA LYS A 446 3.56 -14.56 -4.68
C LYS A 446 3.15 -13.09 -4.49
N GLY A 447 3.38 -12.23 -5.48
CA GLY A 447 2.89 -10.85 -5.48
C GLY A 447 3.77 -9.85 -4.73
N VAL A 448 5.03 -10.18 -4.43
CA VAL A 448 5.98 -9.21 -3.88
C VAL A 448 6.31 -8.15 -4.94
N ASP A 449 6.35 -6.88 -4.50
CA ASP A 449 6.58 -5.73 -5.38
C ASP A 449 7.86 -5.85 -6.22
N ALA A 450 7.73 -5.58 -7.52
CA ALA A 450 8.80 -5.75 -8.51
C ALA A 450 9.97 -4.79 -8.29
N ALA A 451 9.73 -3.57 -7.77
CA ALA A 451 10.78 -2.62 -7.48
C ALA A 451 11.64 -3.07 -6.29
N VAL A 452 11.07 -3.80 -5.33
CA VAL A 452 11.84 -4.37 -4.22
C VAL A 452 12.67 -5.58 -4.66
N ILE A 453 12.10 -6.46 -5.49
CA ILE A 453 12.83 -7.58 -6.10
C ILE A 453 14.02 -7.07 -6.93
N ALA A 454 13.83 -6.00 -7.70
CA ALA A 454 14.89 -5.38 -8.50
C ALA A 454 16.08 -4.91 -7.66
N ARG A 455 15.88 -4.51 -6.39
CA ARG A 455 16.98 -4.12 -5.49
C ARG A 455 17.88 -5.29 -5.13
N VAL A 456 17.31 -6.49 -4.94
CA VAL A 456 18.09 -7.70 -4.68
C VAL A 456 18.84 -8.14 -5.94
N GLN A 457 18.16 -8.13 -7.09
CA GLN A 457 18.78 -8.49 -8.37
C GLN A 457 19.97 -7.59 -8.69
N LYS A 458 19.84 -6.26 -8.49
CA LYS A 458 20.93 -5.31 -8.69
C LYS A 458 22.18 -5.65 -7.87
N LYS A 459 22.00 -6.17 -6.64
CA LYS A 459 23.11 -6.60 -5.78
C LYS A 459 23.79 -7.87 -6.30
N LEU A 460 23.01 -8.82 -6.82
CA LEU A 460 23.56 -10.01 -7.49
C LEU A 460 24.36 -9.62 -8.74
N ASP A 461 23.84 -8.72 -9.56
CA ASP A 461 24.45 -8.31 -10.83
C ASP A 461 25.83 -7.65 -10.64
N VAL A 462 26.02 -6.92 -9.54
CA VAL A 462 27.32 -6.33 -9.16
C VAL A 462 28.21 -7.26 -8.35
N GLY A 463 27.80 -8.51 -8.12
CA GLY A 463 28.57 -9.51 -7.37
C GLY A 463 28.56 -9.34 -5.85
N ASP A 464 27.70 -8.49 -5.29
CA ASP A 464 27.50 -8.31 -3.84
C ASP A 464 26.63 -9.44 -3.27
N ILE A 465 27.17 -10.66 -3.22
CA ILE A 465 26.43 -11.87 -2.83
C ILE A 465 25.93 -11.78 -1.38
N LYS A 466 26.75 -11.25 -0.45
CA LYS A 466 26.35 -11.06 0.95
C LYS A 466 25.21 -10.05 1.05
N GLY A 467 25.34 -8.91 0.38
CA GLY A 467 24.29 -7.90 0.37
C GLY A 467 23.00 -8.40 -0.27
N ALA A 468 23.10 -9.22 -1.32
CA ALA A 468 21.94 -9.84 -1.95
C ALA A 468 21.24 -10.82 -0.99
N ALA A 469 21.98 -11.68 -0.29
CA ALA A 469 21.42 -12.59 0.70
C ALA A 469 20.74 -11.85 1.86
N LEU A 470 21.34 -10.77 2.36
CA LEU A 470 20.74 -9.93 3.41
C LEU A 470 19.45 -9.26 2.93
N ALA A 471 19.45 -8.70 1.73
CA ALA A 471 18.25 -8.05 1.16
C ALA A 471 17.14 -9.05 0.85
N HIS A 472 17.49 -10.26 0.43
CA HIS A 472 16.56 -11.39 0.27
C HIS A 472 15.91 -11.77 1.60
N ASP A 473 16.70 -11.94 2.66
CA ASP A 473 16.18 -12.31 3.98
C ASP A 473 15.31 -11.21 4.59
N GLU A 474 15.68 -9.95 4.37
CA GLU A 474 14.86 -8.82 4.80
C GLU A 474 13.51 -8.77 4.07
N LEU A 475 13.53 -9.04 2.77
CA LEU A 475 12.31 -9.22 1.99
C LEU A 475 11.40 -10.30 2.59
N LEU A 476 11.97 -11.48 2.92
CA LEU A 476 11.22 -12.55 3.57
C LEU A 476 10.57 -12.09 4.87
N ARG A 477 11.33 -11.44 5.77
CA ARG A 477 10.77 -10.93 7.04
C ARG A 477 9.66 -9.91 6.82
N SER A 478 9.82 -9.02 5.84
CA SER A 478 8.80 -8.00 5.53
C SER A 478 7.46 -8.63 5.10
N THR A 479 7.51 -9.77 4.41
CA THR A 479 6.31 -10.51 4.01
C THR A 479 5.65 -11.26 5.17
N GLU A 480 6.39 -11.56 6.25
CA GLU A 480 5.86 -12.21 7.44
C GLU A 480 5.14 -11.26 8.39
N GLY A 481 5.57 -9.99 8.47
CA GLY A 481 5.04 -8.95 9.36
C GLY A 481 3.89 -8.09 8.80
N THR A 482 3.38 -8.43 7.61
CA THR A 482 2.14 -7.91 7.00
C THR A 482 1.02 -8.93 7.10
#